data_AF-A0A6L4B9D2-F1
#
_entry.id   AF-A0A6L4B9D2-F1
#
_cell.length_a   1.000
_cell.length_b   1.000
_cell.length_c   1.000
_cell.angle_alpha   90.00
_cell.angle_beta   90.00
_cell.angle_gamma   90.00
#
_symmetry.space_group_name_H-M   'P 1'
#
loop_
_entity.id
_entity.type
_entity.pdbx_description
1 polymer ?
#
loop_
_entity_poly.entity_id
_entity_poly.type
_entity_poly.pdbx_seq_one_letter_code
_entity_poly.pdbx_strand_id
1 'polypeptide(L)'
;MIPKVDNFVIVGRTSDGRTFRPSDWADRLCGIMSAFGADHRMTYSPYVRPACNLRGDKTVLVDARIHDIEPLAYNFLKNFAKDNDLQVEVLPDDCFL
;
A
#
# COMPACT_ATOMS: atom_id res chain seq x y z
N MET A 1 -5.93 -9.76 21.81
CA MET A 1 -5.78 -10.33 20.45
C MET A 1 -4.88 -9.37 19.69
N ILE A 2 -3.67 -9.78 19.31
CA ILE A 2 -2.77 -8.92 18.54
C ILE A 2 -3.37 -8.81 17.13
N PRO A 3 -3.56 -7.60 16.57
CA PRO A 3 -4.08 -7.46 15.22
C PRO A 3 -3.15 -8.19 14.25
N LYS A 4 -3.72 -9.04 13.39
CA LYS A 4 -2.98 -9.77 12.38
C LYS A 4 -2.37 -8.77 11.39
N VAL A 5 -1.06 -8.83 11.23
CA VAL A 5 -0.31 -8.02 10.27
C VAL A 5 -0.14 -8.89 9.03
N ASP A 6 -0.95 -8.61 8.03
CA ASP A 6 -0.94 -9.33 6.76
C ASP A 6 -0.35 -8.46 5.65
N ASN A 7 0.22 -9.13 4.66
CA ASN A 7 0.51 -8.55 3.36
C ASN A 7 -0.82 -8.13 2.70
N PHE A 8 -0.86 -6.97 2.05
CA PHE A 8 -2.08 -6.53 1.39
C PHE A 8 -1.81 -5.67 0.17
N VAL A 9 -2.83 -5.54 -0.67
CA VAL A 9 -2.86 -4.61 -1.79
C VAL A 9 -4.01 -3.62 -1.62
N ILE A 10 -3.70 -2.34 -1.78
CA ILE A 10 -4.69 -1.28 -1.92
C ILE A 10 -5.02 -1.18 -3.40
N VAL A 11 -6.29 -1.37 -3.76
CA VAL A 11 -6.75 -1.23 -5.14
C VAL A 11 -7.31 0.17 -5.33
N GLY A 12 -6.95 0.82 -6.45
CA GLY A 12 -7.44 2.15 -6.84
C GLY A 12 -8.89 2.15 -7.28
N ARG A 13 -9.73 1.42 -6.54
CA ARG A 13 -11.16 1.25 -6.74
C ARG A 13 -11.86 1.41 -5.41
N THR A 14 -12.93 2.20 -5.40
CA THR A 14 -13.76 2.35 -4.21
C THR A 14 -14.63 1.12 -3.97
N SER A 15 -15.22 0.98 -2.79
CA SER A 15 -16.12 -0.13 -2.45
C SER A 15 -17.32 -0.23 -3.42
N ASP A 16 -17.77 0.91 -3.95
CA ASP A 16 -18.84 0.99 -4.96
C ASP A 16 -18.38 0.82 -6.42
N GLY A 17 -17.11 0.48 -6.65
CA GLY A 17 -16.60 0.11 -7.97
C GLY A 17 -16.17 1.29 -8.86
N ARG A 18 -16.06 2.51 -8.32
CA ARG A 18 -15.52 3.68 -9.05
C ARG A 18 -13.99 3.73 -9.01
N THR A 19 -13.37 4.18 -10.10
CA THR A 19 -11.92 4.37 -10.16
C THR A 19 -11.48 5.55 -9.29
N PHE A 20 -10.52 5.32 -8.40
CA PHE A 20 -9.95 6.36 -7.55
C PHE A 20 -9.06 7.33 -8.34
N ARG A 21 -9.07 8.61 -7.93
CA ARG A 21 -8.37 9.69 -8.61
C ARG A 21 -7.60 10.54 -7.59
N PRO A 22 -6.53 11.23 -8.00
CA PRO A 22 -5.96 11.27 -9.36
C PRO A 22 -5.31 9.95 -9.79
N SER A 23 -5.04 9.77 -11.08
CA SER A 23 -4.48 8.50 -11.60
C SER A 23 -3.04 8.21 -11.15
N ASP A 24 -2.35 9.22 -10.63
CA ASP A 24 -0.98 9.14 -10.10
C ASP A 24 -0.96 8.92 -8.57
N TRP A 25 -2.10 8.61 -7.94
CA TRP A 25 -2.20 8.43 -6.48
C TRP A 25 -1.24 7.35 -5.95
N ALA A 26 -1.06 6.25 -6.69
CA ALA A 26 -0.22 5.14 -6.26
C ALA A 26 1.24 5.56 -6.19
N ASP A 27 1.72 6.28 -7.21
CA ASP A 27 3.07 6.85 -7.24
C ASP A 27 3.27 7.89 -6.15
N ARG A 28 2.27 8.76 -5.92
CA ARG A 28 2.29 9.75 -4.82
C ARG A 28 2.38 9.09 -3.45
N LEU A 29 1.58 8.05 -3.20
CA LEU A 29 1.59 7.33 -1.93
C LEU A 29 2.94 6.64 -1.70
N CYS A 30 3.48 5.97 -2.71
CA CYS A 30 4.81 5.36 -2.63
C CYS A 30 5.93 6.39 -2.44
N GLY A 31 5.78 7.59 -3.02
CA GLY A 31 6.68 8.72 -2.81
C GLY A 31 6.70 9.22 -1.36
N ILE A 32 5.53 9.32 -0.72
CA ILE A 32 5.43 9.61 0.72
C ILE A 32 6.17 8.52 1.52
N MET A 33 6.02 7.26 1.13
CA MET A 33 6.69 6.13 1.78
C MET A 33 8.21 6.08 1.58
N SER A 34 8.75 6.73 0.55
CA SER A 34 10.19 6.86 0.31
C SER A 34 10.91 7.73 1.36
N ALA A 35 10.20 8.70 1.96
CA ALA A 35 10.77 9.60 2.96
C ALA A 35 10.92 8.95 4.35
N PHE A 36 10.27 7.81 4.60
CA PHE A 36 10.33 7.09 5.89
C PHE A 36 11.51 6.10 5.99
N GLY A 37 12.38 6.00 4.98
CA GLY A 37 13.57 5.14 5.03
C GLY A 37 14.65 5.71 5.95
N ALA A 38 15.26 4.85 6.77
CA ALA A 38 16.21 5.18 7.84
C ALA A 38 17.46 5.99 7.43
N ASP A 39 17.73 6.16 6.12
CA ASP A 39 18.96 6.78 5.60
C ASP A 39 18.75 8.08 4.81
N HIS A 40 17.56 8.69 4.80
CA HIS A 40 17.25 9.90 3.99
C HIS A 40 17.58 9.77 2.50
N ARG A 41 17.82 8.56 1.99
CA ARG A 41 17.99 8.28 0.57
C ARG A 41 16.60 8.09 -0.02
N MET A 42 16.27 8.89 -1.04
CA MET A 42 15.05 8.74 -1.83
C MET A 42 15.10 7.43 -2.62
N THR A 43 14.89 6.31 -1.96
CA THR A 43 14.73 5.00 -2.57
C THR A 43 13.37 4.50 -2.12
N TYR A 44 12.52 4.07 -3.06
CA TYR A 44 11.22 3.50 -2.73
C TYR A 44 11.41 2.44 -1.64
N SER A 45 10.57 2.48 -0.60
CA SER A 45 10.55 1.43 0.41
C SER A 45 10.37 0.09 -0.30
N PRO A 46 11.24 -0.91 -0.10
CA PRO A 46 11.08 -2.21 -0.74
C PRO A 46 9.77 -2.90 -0.33
N TYR A 47 9.14 -2.42 0.76
CA TYR A 47 7.90 -2.92 1.32
C TYR A 47 6.64 -2.23 0.76
N VAL A 48 6.78 -1.14 0.00
CA VAL A 48 5.63 -0.41 -0.57
C VAL A 48 5.93 -0.05 -2.02
N ARG A 49 5.18 -0.66 -2.95
CA ARG A 49 5.43 -0.48 -4.39
C ARG A 49 4.14 -0.26 -5.18
N PRO A 50 4.16 0.62 -6.19
CA PRO A 50 3.03 0.76 -7.11
C PRO A 50 3.00 -0.44 -8.07
N ALA A 51 1.81 -0.86 -8.47
CA ALA A 51 1.61 -1.84 -9.53
C ALA A 51 0.30 -1.61 -10.28
N CYS A 52 -0.04 -2.54 -11.16
CA CYS A 52 -1.28 -2.56 -11.92
C CYS A 52 -1.81 -3.99 -11.90
N ASN A 53 -3.09 -4.18 -11.54
CA ASN A 53 -3.70 -5.50 -11.58
C ASN A 53 -4.13 -5.87 -13.02
N LEU A 54 -4.57 -7.11 -13.21
CA LEU A 54 -5.05 -7.62 -14.52
C LEU A 54 -6.29 -6.88 -15.05
N ARG A 55 -7.01 -6.16 -14.18
CA ARG A 55 -8.19 -5.35 -14.55
C ARG A 55 -7.80 -3.94 -15.00
N GLY A 56 -6.51 -3.58 -14.95
CA GLY A 56 -5.99 -2.27 -15.32
C GLY A 56 -6.09 -1.22 -14.22
N ASP A 57 -6.50 -1.59 -13.01
CA ASP A 57 -6.55 -0.68 -11.87
C ASP A 57 -5.15 -0.47 -11.30
N LYS A 58 -4.84 0.79 -10.95
CA LYS A 58 -3.63 1.12 -10.19
C LYS A 58 -3.72 0.53 -8.80
N THR A 59 -2.62 0.00 -8.30
CA THR A 59 -2.56 -0.64 -6.99
C THR A 59 -1.30 -0.25 -6.23
N VAL A 60 -1.33 -0.38 -4.91
CA VAL A 60 -0.15 -0.29 -4.05
C VAL A 60 -0.04 -1.58 -3.24
N LEU A 61 1.05 -2.31 -3.44
CA LEU A 61 1.36 -3.51 -2.66
C LEU A 61 2.08 -3.10 -1.38
N VAL A 62 1.67 -3.68 -0.26
CA VAL A 62 2.21 -3.43 1.07
C VAL A 62 2.64 -4.75 1.69
N ASP A 63 3.92 -4.86 1.96
CA ASP A 63 4.54 -5.98 2.65
C ASP A 63 4.43 -5.78 4.17
N ALA A 64 3.90 -6.79 4.87
CA ALA A 64 3.70 -6.82 6.31
C ALA A 64 4.98 -6.51 7.11
N ARG A 65 6.16 -6.83 6.57
CA ARG A 65 7.46 -6.59 7.23
C ARG A 65 7.72 -5.10 7.50
N ILE A 66 7.05 -4.17 6.80
CA ILE A 66 7.14 -2.74 7.15
C ILE A 66 6.59 -2.46 8.55
N HIS A 67 5.65 -3.26 9.05
CA HIS A 67 5.13 -3.08 10.40
C HIS A 67 6.19 -3.31 11.47
N ASP A 68 7.10 -4.27 11.26
CA ASP A 68 8.17 -4.57 12.22
C ASP A 68 9.26 -3.49 12.24
N ILE A 69 9.36 -2.71 11.16
CA ILE A 69 10.34 -1.63 10.98
C ILE A 69 9.74 -0.28 11.41
N GLU A 70 8.55 0.02 10.91
CA GLU A 70 7.84 1.27 11.14
C GLU A 70 6.31 1.02 11.22
N PRO A 71 5.77 0.69 12.41
CA PRO A 71 4.35 0.41 12.60
C PRO A 71 3.44 1.58 12.20
N LEU A 72 3.90 2.83 12.33
CA LEU A 72 3.08 3.99 11.98
C LEU A 72 2.88 4.10 10.46
N ALA A 73 3.88 3.73 9.67
CA ALA A 73 3.79 3.64 8.22
C ALA A 73 2.75 2.60 7.78
N TYR A 74 2.79 1.41 8.37
CA TYR A 74 1.81 0.35 8.09
C TYR A 74 0.38 0.82 8.40
N ASN A 75 0.18 1.44 9.57
CA ASN A 75 -1.12 1.97 9.97
C ASN A 75 -1.57 3.14 9.08
N PHE A 76 -0.66 4.00 8.66
CA PHE A 76 -0.94 5.07 7.71
C PHE A 76 -1.48 4.52 6.39
N LEU A 77 -0.89 3.46 5.84
CA LEU A 77 -1.35 2.82 4.60
C LEU A 77 -2.74 2.20 4.75
N LYS A 78 -3.02 1.53 5.88
CA LYS A 78 -4.36 1.00 6.19
C LYS A 78 -5.39 2.13 6.31
N ASN A 79 -5.05 3.20 7.02
CA ASN A 79 -5.93 4.35 7.19
C ASN A 79 -6.16 5.09 5.87
N PHE A 80 -5.12 5.24 5.03
CA PHE A 80 -5.26 5.83 3.70
C PHE A 80 -6.30 5.10 2.87
N ALA A 81 -6.26 3.76 2.84
CA ALA A 81 -7.26 2.97 2.12
C ALA A 81 -8.67 3.17 2.69
N LYS A 82 -8.80 3.10 4.02
CA LYS A 82 -10.09 3.28 4.72
C LYS A 82 -10.70 4.66 4.49
N ASP A 83 -9.92 5.72 4.64
CA ASP A 83 -10.38 7.11 4.55
C ASP A 83 -10.81 7.48 3.13
N ASN A 84 -10.27 6.77 2.12
CA ASN A 84 -10.60 6.96 0.71
C ASN A 84 -11.57 5.90 0.16
N ASP A 85 -12.16 5.06 1.03
CA ASP A 85 -13.07 3.97 0.67
C ASP A 85 -12.48 2.97 -0.35
N LEU A 86 -11.17 2.77 -0.33
CA LEU A 86 -10.48 1.90 -1.28
C LEU A 86 -10.63 0.43 -0.89
N GLN A 87 -10.78 -0.41 -1.91
CA GLN A 87 -10.75 -1.85 -1.75
C GLN A 87 -9.36 -2.30 -1.29
N VAL A 88 -9.35 -3.24 -0.35
CA VAL A 88 -8.13 -3.85 0.20
C VAL A 88 -8.25 -5.36 0.09
N GLU A 89 -7.26 -6.00 -0.51
CA GLU A 89 -7.18 -7.44 -0.64
C GLU A 89 -5.96 -7.96 0.12
N VAL A 90 -6.17 -8.98 0.96
CA VAL A 90 -5.06 -9.66 1.65
C VAL A 90 -4.31 -10.50 0.64
N LEU A 91 -2.99 -10.35 0.60
CA LEU A 91 -2.12 -11.13 -0.27
C LEU A 91 -1.54 -12.32 0.50
N PRO A 92 -1.46 -13.51 -0.12
CA PRO A 92 -0.68 -14.59 0.42
C PRO A 92 0.83 -14.25 0.39
N ASP A 93 1.59 -14.86 1.29
CA ASP A 93 3.00 -14.51 1.54
C ASP A 93 3.92 -14.79 0.33
N ASP A 94 3.48 -15.60 -0.62
CA ASP A 94 4.19 -15.97 -1.85
C ASP A 94 4.09 -14.93 -2.98
N CYS A 95 3.19 -13.94 -2.88
CA CYS A 95 3.00 -12.91 -3.93
C CYS A 95 4.10 -11.84 -3.99
N PHE A 96 5.06 -11.85 -3.06
CA PHE A 96 6.16 -10.89 -2.98
C PHE A 96 7.54 -11.47 -3.37
N LEU A 97 7.59 -12.71 -3.86
CA LEU A 97 8.79 -13.37 -4.38
C LEU A 97 9.05 -13.03 -5.86
#